data_AF-A0A2H4S6H2-F1
#
_entry.id   AF-A0A2H4S6H2-F1
#
_cell.length_a   1.000
_cell.length_b   1.000
_cell.length_c   1.000
_cell.angle_alpha   90.00
_cell.angle_beta   90.00
_cell.angle_gamma   90.00
#
_symmetry.space_group_name_H-M   'P 1'
#
loop_
_entity.id
_entity.type
_entity.pdbx_description
1 polymer ?
#
loop_
_entity_poly.entity_id
_entity_poly.type
_entity_poly.pdbx_seq_one_letter_code
_entity_poly.pdbx_strand_id
1 'polypeptide(L)'
;MVAMMHWLAALTVAASAASGLPSADDVQIAWFSDDAPTISVISPNLTTKWFDGSDFVQIIELFVLNTHKTQFLTKSHNLTVTIASPSLDTVRPGTVVRLAPGQRALVQVGVRNKAGVKAGASCHGKVTAIAGSQTADVALAGFCGISDYESTAESLLAHRTPDWFDKIKYGIFIHWGLYSVPAYGNTRKNENYAEWYWKWQHNPNDKTQTYQYHLKTYGKDLNYDDFAANFTGENFNPKEWVDLFADAGAQYFVPTTKHHDGFALFNFSTSISRRSTVHYGPRRDFIGELFAAARQHQPHLRRGTYFSLPEWYNPQYRHGGSFAGGPPTNPYTGQVLNYTGHVEVGDFVTDVQVPQMEALAYDYGTEIMWCDIGGPNASAGVMARWINWARKSGRQVSFNSRCGLRGDFDTPEYDPNPTHPLDRKWESSRGMDPYSYGYNHVTPAAQYMTGEAIVRSLVDIVASNGNFLLDIGPRGDGAIPSIMQTNLRDAGAWIRAHAEAIFDTTYWAVTANADPFRYTATADAFYIHHVGRPASEVAVPDEVPYLPGDRVTALGGAADGTALGVRWQGLGTLTLELPQSVVDGDRYVWTFKIEYVL
;
A
#
# COMPACT_ATOMS: atom_id res chain seq x y z
N MET A 1 -70.95 -27.78 41.99
CA MET A 1 -70.03 -26.63 42.22
C MET A 1 -69.59 -26.15 40.85
N VAL A 2 -70.46 -25.40 40.14
CA VAL A 2 -70.49 -23.91 40.07
C VAL A 2 -69.19 -23.41 39.42
N ALA A 3 -69.13 -23.17 38.11
CA ALA A 3 -69.74 -22.10 37.31
C ALA A 3 -69.15 -20.69 37.56
N MET A 4 -68.71 -20.09 36.44
CA MET A 4 -68.83 -18.68 36.06
C MET A 4 -67.96 -17.57 36.67
N MET A 5 -67.38 -16.82 35.71
CA MET A 5 -67.24 -15.36 35.63
C MET A 5 -66.38 -14.67 36.68
N HIS A 6 -65.32 -14.00 36.23
CA HIS A 6 -65.10 -12.55 36.45
C HIS A 6 -64.47 -11.96 35.17
N TRP A 7 -65.17 -11.00 34.57
CA TRP A 7 -64.69 -10.07 33.54
C TRP A 7 -63.90 -8.94 34.22
N LEU A 8 -62.84 -8.41 33.58
CA LEU A 8 -62.76 -7.01 33.10
C LEU A 8 -61.40 -6.66 32.44
N ALA A 9 -61.51 -6.16 31.21
CA ALA A 9 -60.76 -5.05 30.57
C ALA A 9 -59.24 -5.13 30.33
N ALA A 10 -58.84 -5.21 29.04
CA ALA A 10 -58.03 -4.18 28.37
C ALA A 10 -57.90 -4.39 26.83
N LEU A 11 -58.50 -3.45 26.08
CA LEU A 11 -58.08 -2.86 24.80
C LEU A 11 -57.83 -3.72 23.52
N THR A 12 -58.85 -3.70 22.65
CA THR A 12 -58.83 -3.23 21.24
C THR A 12 -57.60 -2.38 20.87
N VAL A 13 -56.90 -2.51 19.73
CA VAL A 13 -57.33 -2.55 18.32
C VAL A 13 -56.19 -3.19 17.50
N ALA A 14 -56.49 -4.22 16.72
CA ALA A 14 -55.68 -4.64 15.58
C ALA A 14 -56.36 -4.14 14.30
N ALA A 15 -55.56 -3.79 13.28
CA ALA A 15 -55.91 -3.25 11.96
C ALA A 15 -56.11 -1.72 11.88
N SER A 16 -55.03 -1.00 11.57
CA SER A 16 -54.94 -0.07 10.42
C SER A 16 -53.70 0.83 10.56
N ALA A 17 -52.59 0.45 9.94
CA ALA A 17 -51.53 1.34 9.48
C ALA A 17 -50.60 0.60 8.50
N ALA A 18 -51.18 -0.07 7.51
CA ALA A 18 -50.51 -0.31 6.24
C ALA A 18 -50.92 0.87 5.35
N SER A 19 -50.19 1.98 5.45
CA SER A 19 -50.38 3.14 4.61
C SER A 19 -49.04 3.59 4.06
N GLY A 20 -48.85 3.32 2.77
CA GLY A 20 -47.88 4.00 1.92
C GLY A 20 -46.47 3.41 1.91
N LEU A 21 -46.30 2.20 1.38
CA LEU A 21 -45.08 1.95 0.62
C LEU A 21 -45.25 2.69 -0.72
N PRO A 22 -44.31 3.57 -1.11
CA PRO A 22 -44.39 4.28 -2.37
C PRO A 22 -44.49 3.29 -3.53
N SER A 23 -45.33 3.61 -4.52
CA SER A 23 -45.33 2.88 -5.79
C SER A 23 -43.97 3.01 -6.49
N ALA A 24 -43.64 2.14 -7.44
CA ALA A 24 -42.39 2.25 -8.20
C ALA A 24 -42.22 3.64 -8.87
N ASP A 25 -43.33 4.34 -9.14
CA ASP A 25 -43.35 5.71 -9.66
C ASP A 25 -43.09 6.77 -8.57
N ASP A 26 -43.52 6.53 -7.32
CA ASP A 26 -43.22 7.41 -6.17
C ASP A 26 -41.75 7.29 -5.73
N VAL A 27 -41.12 6.12 -5.95
CA VAL A 27 -39.67 5.93 -5.78
C VAL A 27 -38.93 6.80 -6.80
N GLN A 28 -39.40 6.94 -8.04
CA GLN A 28 -38.77 7.85 -9.02
C GLN A 28 -38.88 9.34 -8.68
N ILE A 29 -39.81 9.77 -7.83
CA ILE A 29 -39.97 11.20 -7.49
C ILE A 29 -39.18 11.56 -6.23
N ALA A 30 -39.05 10.63 -5.29
CA ALA A 30 -38.39 10.90 -4.00
C ALA A 30 -36.86 10.97 -4.06
N TRP A 31 -36.19 10.29 -5.00
CA TRP A 31 -34.71 10.34 -5.13
C TRP A 31 -34.19 11.42 -6.08
N PHE A 32 -35.11 12.11 -6.77
CA PHE A 32 -34.81 13.09 -7.82
C PHE A 32 -35.49 14.45 -7.53
N SER A 33 -35.75 14.77 -6.26
CA SER A 33 -36.28 16.08 -5.85
C SER A 33 -35.26 17.19 -6.15
N ASP A 34 -35.73 18.38 -6.55
CA ASP A 34 -34.93 19.60 -6.65
C ASP A 34 -34.50 20.16 -5.27
N ASP A 35 -34.95 19.55 -4.16
CA ASP A 35 -34.48 19.87 -2.82
C ASP A 35 -33.03 19.44 -2.64
N ALA A 36 -32.12 20.42 -2.58
CA ALA A 36 -30.69 20.18 -2.41
C ALA A 36 -30.39 19.36 -1.13
N PRO A 37 -29.53 18.33 -1.21
CA PRO A 37 -29.18 17.50 -0.07
C PRO A 37 -28.51 18.34 1.01
N THR A 38 -28.84 18.08 2.28
CA THR A 38 -28.14 18.74 3.39
C THR A 38 -26.72 18.17 3.51
N ILE A 39 -25.74 19.06 3.65
CA ILE A 39 -24.32 18.70 3.75
C ILE A 39 -23.71 19.20 5.06
N SER A 40 -22.63 18.55 5.50
CA SER A 40 -21.74 19.06 6.54
C SER A 40 -20.28 18.91 6.12
N VAL A 41 -19.43 19.78 6.66
CA VAL A 41 -17.97 19.71 6.51
C VAL A 41 -17.32 19.50 7.86
N ILE A 42 -16.44 18.51 7.97
CA ILE A 42 -15.84 18.10 9.24
C ILE A 42 -14.35 17.80 9.10
N SER A 43 -13.64 17.90 10.22
CA SER A 43 -12.21 17.57 10.36
C SER A 43 -11.28 18.28 9.36
N PRO A 44 -11.38 19.62 9.18
CA PRO A 44 -10.49 20.31 8.27
C PRO A 44 -9.06 20.28 8.80
N ASN A 45 -8.12 19.92 7.93
CA ASN A 45 -6.71 19.81 8.24
C ASN A 45 -5.88 20.50 7.16
N LEU A 46 -5.12 21.52 7.56
CA LEU A 46 -4.14 22.16 6.68
C LEU A 46 -2.87 21.31 6.69
N THR A 47 -2.72 20.46 5.67
CA THR A 47 -1.71 19.40 5.67
C THR A 47 -0.35 19.89 5.19
N THR A 48 0.69 19.06 5.33
CA THR A 48 1.97 19.27 4.64
C THR A 48 2.02 18.63 3.24
N LYS A 49 0.90 18.05 2.77
CA LYS A 49 0.77 17.51 1.42
C LYS A 49 0.65 18.65 0.41
N TRP A 50 1.03 18.34 -0.82
CA TRP A 50 0.90 19.23 -1.97
C TRP A 50 0.59 18.40 -3.21
N PHE A 51 -0.01 19.03 -4.23
CA PHE A 51 -0.29 18.33 -5.48
C PHE A 51 1.00 18.07 -6.25
N ASP A 52 1.21 16.81 -6.68
CA ASP A 52 2.38 16.42 -7.48
C ASP A 52 2.45 17.25 -8.78
N GLY A 53 3.65 17.64 -9.19
CA GLY A 53 3.89 18.51 -10.35
C GLY A 53 3.39 19.96 -10.23
N SER A 54 2.88 20.38 -9.06
CA SER A 54 2.50 21.78 -8.82
C SER A 54 3.66 22.63 -8.30
N ASP A 55 3.51 23.96 -8.25
CA ASP A 55 4.46 24.82 -7.51
C ASP A 55 4.07 24.86 -6.02
N PHE A 56 4.23 23.72 -5.34
CA PHE A 56 3.93 23.49 -3.92
C PHE A 56 2.54 23.96 -3.47
N VAL A 57 1.52 23.70 -4.28
CA VAL A 57 0.12 24.00 -3.90
C VAL A 57 -0.25 23.09 -2.73
N GLN A 58 -0.27 23.66 -1.54
CA GLN A 58 -0.58 22.97 -0.28
C GLN A 58 -2.02 22.47 -0.30
N ILE A 59 -2.25 21.33 0.34
CA ILE A 59 -3.57 20.69 0.38
C ILE A 59 -4.21 20.89 1.75
N ILE A 60 -5.44 21.39 1.76
CA ILE A 60 -6.38 21.20 2.87
C ILE A 60 -7.14 19.90 2.61
N GLU A 61 -7.13 19.00 3.58
CA GLU A 61 -7.97 17.80 3.59
C GLU A 61 -9.13 17.99 4.58
N LEU A 62 -10.33 17.63 4.16
CA LEU A 62 -11.52 17.61 5.02
C LEU A 62 -12.51 16.56 4.52
N PHE A 63 -13.51 16.23 5.34
CA PHE A 63 -14.62 15.39 4.88
C PHE A 63 -15.85 16.23 4.59
N VAL A 64 -16.47 15.98 3.43
CA VAL A 64 -17.84 16.41 3.12
C VAL A 64 -18.75 15.22 3.40
N LEU A 65 -19.78 15.40 4.21
CA LEU A 65 -20.78 14.39 4.56
C LEU A 65 -22.14 14.82 4.01
N ASN A 66 -22.82 13.93 3.29
CA ASN A 66 -24.23 14.09 2.98
C ASN A 66 -25.06 13.67 4.20
N THR A 67 -25.64 14.66 4.88
CA THR A 67 -26.45 14.45 6.08
C THR A 67 -27.93 14.26 5.77
N HIS A 68 -28.32 14.36 4.49
CA HIS A 68 -29.70 14.11 4.08
C HIS A 68 -30.05 12.64 4.28
N LYS A 69 -31.30 12.34 4.62
CA LYS A 69 -31.75 10.96 4.90
C LYS A 69 -32.02 10.14 3.64
N THR A 70 -32.38 10.81 2.54
CA THR A 70 -32.89 10.16 1.32
C THR A 70 -32.46 10.82 0.01
N GLN A 71 -31.68 11.91 0.03
CA GLN A 71 -31.32 12.61 -1.21
C GLN A 71 -29.84 12.41 -1.45
N PHE A 72 -29.49 12.10 -2.69
CA PHE A 72 -28.10 12.01 -3.11
C PHE A 72 -27.55 13.40 -3.40
N LEU A 73 -26.28 13.60 -3.07
CA LEU A 73 -25.48 14.61 -3.74
C LEU A 73 -25.04 14.05 -5.09
N THR A 74 -25.20 14.85 -6.12
CA THR A 74 -24.94 14.50 -7.52
C THR A 74 -24.16 15.61 -8.20
N LYS A 75 -23.70 15.35 -9.42
CA LYS A 75 -22.94 16.33 -10.22
C LYS A 75 -23.72 17.61 -10.47
N SER A 76 -25.04 17.53 -10.64
CA SER A 76 -25.90 18.70 -10.91
C SER A 76 -25.91 19.72 -9.77
N HIS A 77 -25.60 19.30 -8.54
CA HIS A 77 -25.49 20.18 -7.37
C HIS A 77 -24.22 21.03 -7.38
N ASN A 78 -23.26 20.73 -8.26
CA ASN A 78 -22.00 21.46 -8.43
C ASN A 78 -21.29 21.75 -7.11
N LEU A 79 -21.09 20.71 -6.28
CA LEU A 79 -20.44 20.92 -4.98
C LEU A 79 -19.03 21.45 -5.17
N THR A 80 -18.76 22.60 -4.53
CA THR A 80 -17.44 23.22 -4.48
C THR A 80 -17.03 23.51 -3.05
N VAL A 81 -15.74 23.32 -2.74
CA VAL A 81 -15.15 23.60 -1.43
C VAL A 81 -14.02 24.59 -1.61
N THR A 82 -14.08 25.70 -0.87
CA THR A 82 -13.09 26.78 -0.91
C THR A 82 -12.76 27.27 0.50
N ILE A 83 -11.72 28.09 0.64
CA ILE A 83 -11.39 28.76 1.90
C ILE A 83 -11.42 30.28 1.78
N ALA A 84 -12.06 30.93 2.75
CA ALA A 84 -11.89 32.34 3.04
C ALA A 84 -10.86 32.52 4.16
N SER A 85 -9.73 33.15 3.86
CA SER A 85 -8.64 33.37 4.82
C SER A 85 -7.92 34.70 4.56
N PRO A 86 -7.43 35.39 5.61
CA PRO A 86 -6.51 36.52 5.43
C PRO A 86 -5.14 36.09 4.91
N SER A 87 -4.77 34.81 5.05
CA SER A 87 -3.42 34.31 4.76
C SER A 87 -3.31 33.39 3.55
N LEU A 88 -4.44 32.83 3.08
CA LEU A 88 -4.48 31.84 2.01
C LEU A 88 -5.42 32.28 0.89
N ASP A 89 -5.03 31.96 -0.34
CA ASP A 89 -5.89 31.97 -1.53
C ASP A 89 -6.24 30.54 -1.93
N THR A 90 -7.51 30.29 -2.25
CA THR A 90 -7.92 29.05 -2.91
C THR A 90 -7.44 29.10 -4.36
N VAL A 91 -6.60 28.16 -4.77
CA VAL A 91 -6.13 28.04 -6.16
C VAL A 91 -6.68 26.80 -6.87
N ARG A 92 -7.15 25.81 -6.11
CA ARG A 92 -7.85 24.64 -6.62
C ARG A 92 -9.01 24.30 -5.69
N PRO A 93 -10.26 24.64 -6.06
CA PRO A 93 -11.43 24.24 -5.28
C PRO A 93 -11.51 22.71 -5.17
N GLY A 94 -11.99 22.22 -4.02
CA GLY A 94 -12.36 20.82 -3.85
C GLY A 94 -13.74 20.56 -4.46
N THR A 95 -13.99 19.35 -4.94
CA THR A 95 -15.24 18.97 -5.61
C THR A 95 -15.66 17.57 -5.21
N VAL A 96 -16.96 17.30 -5.27
CA VAL A 96 -17.53 15.95 -5.08
C VAL A 96 -18.61 15.72 -6.12
N VAL A 97 -18.57 14.57 -6.79
CA VAL A 97 -19.50 14.22 -7.87
C VAL A 97 -20.72 13.45 -7.34
N ARG A 98 -20.51 12.52 -6.39
CA ARG A 98 -21.58 11.67 -5.85
C ARG A 98 -21.39 11.43 -4.35
N LEU A 99 -22.43 11.61 -3.55
CA LEU A 99 -22.53 11.09 -2.18
C LEU A 99 -23.95 10.59 -1.89
N ALA A 100 -24.06 9.32 -1.52
CA ALA A 100 -25.29 8.75 -0.99
C ALA A 100 -25.65 9.36 0.38
N PRO A 101 -26.93 9.29 0.81
CA PRO A 101 -27.34 9.60 2.18
C PRO A 101 -26.41 8.96 3.23
N GLY A 102 -25.95 9.74 4.20
CA GLY A 102 -25.05 9.27 5.26
C GLY A 102 -23.59 9.04 4.85
N GLN A 103 -23.26 9.15 3.56
CA GLN A 103 -21.91 8.94 3.05
C GLN A 103 -21.05 10.19 3.21
N ARG A 104 -19.74 10.00 3.47
CA ARG A 104 -18.72 11.05 3.40
C ARG A 104 -17.66 10.78 2.33
N ALA A 105 -17.07 11.84 1.80
CA ALA A 105 -15.88 11.79 0.96
C ALA A 105 -14.76 12.68 1.53
N LEU A 106 -13.51 12.22 1.39
CA LEU A 106 -12.33 13.06 1.59
C LEU A 106 -12.24 14.04 0.41
N VAL A 107 -12.13 15.32 0.72
CA VAL A 107 -12.02 16.41 -0.25
C VAL A 107 -10.72 17.14 -0.04
N GLN A 108 -9.99 17.35 -1.12
CA GLN A 108 -8.74 18.10 -1.16
C GLN A 108 -8.96 19.48 -1.79
N VAL A 109 -8.60 20.54 -1.07
CA VAL A 109 -8.63 21.93 -1.55
C VAL A 109 -7.20 22.44 -1.66
N GLY A 110 -6.80 22.92 -2.82
CA GLY A 110 -5.47 23.50 -3.06
C GLY A 110 -5.42 24.97 -2.69
N VAL A 111 -4.42 25.32 -1.89
CA VAL A 111 -4.21 26.69 -1.40
C VAL A 111 -2.79 27.18 -1.63
N ARG A 112 -2.65 28.51 -1.73
CA ARG A 112 -1.36 29.20 -1.72
C ARG A 112 -1.34 30.28 -0.66
N ASN A 113 -0.16 30.54 -0.14
CA ASN A 113 0.09 31.66 0.76
C ASN A 113 -0.12 32.98 0.00
N LYS A 114 -0.84 33.91 0.62
CA LYS A 114 -0.91 35.30 0.18
C LYS A 114 0.45 35.97 0.28
N ALA A 115 0.64 37.04 -0.50
CA ALA A 115 1.88 37.81 -0.50
C ALA A 115 2.27 38.23 0.93
N GLY A 116 3.52 37.96 1.32
CA GLY A 116 4.06 38.27 2.65
C GLY A 116 3.86 37.19 3.71
N VAL A 117 3.02 36.16 3.47
CA VAL A 117 2.83 35.04 4.39
C VAL A 117 3.90 33.99 4.17
N LYS A 118 4.81 33.84 5.14
CA LYS A 118 5.90 32.85 5.10
C LYS A 118 5.38 31.43 5.34
N ALA A 119 6.09 30.43 4.80
CA ALA A 119 5.87 29.03 5.16
C ALA A 119 6.07 28.84 6.68
N GLY A 120 5.20 28.06 7.31
CA GLY A 120 5.19 27.84 8.76
C GLY A 120 4.49 28.92 9.59
N ALA A 121 3.96 29.97 8.96
CA ALA A 121 3.16 30.97 9.69
C ALA A 121 1.86 30.35 10.19
N SER A 122 1.45 30.68 11.42
CA SER A 122 0.13 30.29 11.92
C SER A 122 -0.96 30.93 11.06
N CYS A 123 -1.92 30.13 10.65
CA CYS A 123 -2.98 30.51 9.74
C CYS A 123 -4.34 30.01 10.21
N HIS A 124 -5.36 30.78 9.88
CA HIS A 124 -6.73 30.47 10.15
C HIS A 124 -7.60 30.88 8.96
N GLY A 125 -8.80 30.31 8.90
CA GLY A 125 -9.79 30.65 7.89
C GLY A 125 -11.08 29.88 8.10
N LYS A 126 -12.02 30.11 7.20
CA LYS A 126 -13.28 29.38 7.14
C LYS A 126 -13.34 28.62 5.83
N VAL A 127 -13.39 27.29 5.92
CA VAL A 127 -13.63 26.43 4.77
C VAL A 127 -15.14 26.36 4.55
N THR A 128 -15.56 26.61 3.32
CA THR A 128 -16.97 26.67 2.93
C THR A 128 -17.21 25.67 1.80
N ALA A 129 -18.15 24.75 2.01
CA ALA A 129 -18.70 23.90 0.97
C ALA A 129 -20.07 24.44 0.53
N ILE A 130 -20.28 24.55 -0.78
CA ILE A 130 -21.53 25.00 -1.39
C ILE A 130 -22.01 23.92 -2.36
N ALA A 131 -23.26 23.50 -2.25
CA ALA A 131 -23.91 22.55 -3.17
C ALA A 131 -25.36 23.00 -3.43
N GLY A 132 -25.64 23.46 -4.65
CA GLY A 132 -26.91 24.13 -4.96
C GLY A 132 -27.17 25.32 -4.03
N SER A 133 -28.27 25.28 -3.28
CA SER A 133 -28.63 26.29 -2.27
C SER A 133 -28.05 26.03 -0.88
N GLN A 134 -27.41 24.87 -0.67
CA GLN A 134 -26.89 24.46 0.64
C GLN A 134 -25.46 24.97 0.84
N THR A 135 -25.17 25.39 2.07
CA THR A 135 -23.84 25.87 2.48
C THR A 135 -23.48 25.26 3.82
N ALA A 136 -22.26 24.74 3.94
CA ALA A 136 -21.69 24.27 5.20
C ALA A 136 -20.31 24.89 5.42
N ASP A 137 -20.07 25.36 6.64
CA ASP A 137 -18.85 26.03 7.04
C ASP A 137 -18.14 25.27 8.16
N VAL A 138 -16.81 25.29 8.13
CA VAL A 138 -15.99 24.83 9.26
C VAL A 138 -14.76 25.73 9.43
N ALA A 139 -14.43 26.05 10.68
CA ALA A 139 -13.21 26.80 11.00
C ALA A 139 -11.97 25.91 10.76
N LEU A 140 -10.96 26.48 10.12
CA LEU A 140 -9.65 25.87 9.92
C LEU A 140 -8.60 26.69 10.68
N ALA A 141 -7.69 26.00 11.35
CA ALA A 141 -6.46 26.56 11.86
C ALA A 141 -5.30 25.59 11.58
N GLY A 142 -4.10 26.13 11.36
CA GLY A 142 -2.91 25.33 11.05
C GLY A 142 -1.72 26.20 10.66
N PHE A 143 -0.84 25.66 9.82
CA PHE A 143 0.34 26.35 9.34
C PHE A 143 0.31 26.53 7.81
N CYS A 144 0.44 27.76 7.35
CA CYS A 144 0.48 28.08 5.93
C CYS A 144 1.79 27.64 5.28
N GLY A 145 1.71 27.07 4.09
CA GLY A 145 2.86 26.56 3.34
C GLY A 145 3.51 25.35 4.01
N ILE A 146 4.57 24.85 3.37
CA ILE A 146 5.30 23.67 3.84
C ILE A 146 6.69 24.11 4.30
N SER A 147 6.89 24.13 5.62
CA SER A 147 8.20 24.41 6.24
C SER A 147 9.19 23.27 6.01
N ASP A 148 10.47 23.56 6.23
CA ASP A 148 11.48 22.51 6.32
C ASP A 148 11.20 21.62 7.55
N TYR A 149 11.34 20.30 7.37
CA TYR A 149 11.26 19.34 8.47
C TYR A 149 12.54 19.39 9.31
N GLU A 150 12.38 19.33 10.63
CA GLU A 150 13.48 19.26 11.59
C GLU A 150 13.85 17.80 11.89
N SER A 151 15.05 17.57 12.41
CA SER A 151 15.56 16.23 12.74
C SER A 151 14.96 15.66 14.05
N THR A 152 13.66 15.85 14.25
CA THR A 152 12.90 15.35 15.41
C THR A 152 11.74 14.49 14.95
N ALA A 153 11.35 13.52 15.79
CA ALA A 153 10.22 12.66 15.47
C ALA A 153 8.93 13.49 15.35
N GLU A 154 8.75 14.50 16.20
CA GLU A 154 7.60 15.39 16.26
C GLU A 154 7.43 16.18 14.96
N SER A 155 8.52 16.70 14.39
CA SER A 155 8.46 17.41 13.10
C SER A 155 8.04 16.47 11.97
N LEU A 156 8.60 15.26 11.96
CA LEU A 156 8.33 14.25 10.93
C LEU A 156 6.92 13.64 11.02
N LEU A 157 6.25 13.68 12.17
CA LEU A 157 4.84 13.27 12.30
C LEU A 157 3.90 14.06 11.39
N ALA A 158 4.29 15.26 10.97
CA ALA A 158 3.50 16.08 10.07
C ALA A 158 3.63 15.64 8.60
N HIS A 159 4.67 14.89 8.21
CA HIS A 159 4.82 14.33 6.87
C HIS A 159 3.79 13.21 6.65
N ARG A 160 3.28 13.09 5.42
CA ARG A 160 2.19 12.19 5.05
C ARG A 160 2.54 11.51 3.73
N THR A 161 1.87 10.40 3.45
CA THR A 161 2.00 9.77 2.14
C THR A 161 1.63 10.76 1.03
N PRO A 162 2.44 10.84 -0.04
CA PRO A 162 2.04 11.60 -1.22
C PRO A 162 0.90 10.90 -1.94
N ASP A 163 0.03 11.65 -2.62
CA ASP A 163 -1.15 11.09 -3.27
C ASP A 163 -0.79 10.01 -4.30
N TRP A 164 0.36 10.12 -4.97
CA TRP A 164 0.79 9.08 -5.90
C TRP A 164 0.99 7.73 -5.19
N PHE A 165 1.49 7.71 -3.94
CA PHE A 165 1.65 6.47 -3.18
C PHE A 165 0.30 5.85 -2.84
N ASP A 166 -0.68 6.69 -2.52
CA ASP A 166 -2.04 6.23 -2.23
C ASP A 166 -2.72 5.62 -3.47
N LYS A 167 -2.35 6.06 -4.68
CA LYS A 167 -2.97 5.68 -5.95
C LYS A 167 -2.35 4.46 -6.64
N ILE A 168 -1.07 4.16 -6.37
CA ILE A 168 -0.32 3.13 -7.11
C ILE A 168 -0.60 1.69 -6.68
N LYS A 169 -1.12 1.46 -5.47
CA LYS A 169 -1.66 0.18 -4.93
C LYS A 169 -0.79 -1.08 -4.93
N TYR A 170 -0.08 -1.43 -6.00
CA TYR A 170 0.57 -2.71 -6.19
C TYR A 170 2.04 -2.56 -6.57
N GLY A 171 2.92 -3.26 -5.85
CA GLY A 171 4.37 -3.22 -6.07
C GLY A 171 5.04 -4.58 -5.89
N ILE A 172 6.28 -4.66 -6.36
CA ILE A 172 7.14 -5.86 -6.23
C ILE A 172 8.23 -5.63 -5.18
N PHE A 173 8.23 -6.44 -4.14
CA PHE A 173 9.35 -6.56 -3.21
C PHE A 173 10.36 -7.58 -3.77
N ILE A 174 11.65 -7.41 -3.46
CA ILE A 174 12.69 -8.32 -3.93
C ILE A 174 13.68 -8.61 -2.81
N HIS A 175 13.63 -9.81 -2.23
CA HIS A 175 14.65 -10.31 -1.30
C HIS A 175 15.71 -11.12 -2.04
N TRP A 176 16.82 -10.45 -2.34
CA TRP A 176 17.97 -11.01 -3.04
C TRP A 176 19.27 -10.58 -2.37
N GLY A 177 20.14 -11.55 -2.07
CA GLY A 177 21.43 -11.31 -1.41
C GLY A 177 22.21 -12.61 -1.26
N LEU A 178 23.26 -12.61 -0.42
CA LEU A 178 24.10 -13.79 -0.24
C LEU A 178 23.32 -15.03 0.20
N TYR A 179 22.29 -14.83 1.03
CA TYR A 179 21.37 -15.89 1.48
C TYR A 179 20.63 -16.60 0.33
N SER A 180 20.53 -16.01 -0.86
CA SER A 180 19.96 -16.63 -2.05
C SER A 180 20.85 -17.72 -2.67
N VAL A 181 22.11 -17.84 -2.22
CA VAL A 181 23.02 -18.92 -2.61
C VAL A 181 22.70 -20.22 -1.88
N PRO A 182 22.72 -20.29 -0.52
CA PRO A 182 22.31 -21.49 0.18
C PRO A 182 20.79 -21.74 0.11
N ALA A 183 20.00 -20.67 -0.08
CA ALA A 183 18.58 -20.71 -0.43
C ALA A 183 17.75 -21.66 0.44
N TYR A 184 17.92 -21.62 1.76
CA TYR A 184 17.29 -22.59 2.67
C TYR A 184 16.68 -21.91 3.90
N GLY A 185 15.37 -22.07 4.04
CA GLY A 185 14.63 -21.82 5.26
C GLY A 185 13.45 -22.75 5.21
N ASN A 186 13.52 -23.89 5.91
CA ASN A 186 12.66 -25.09 5.80
C ASN A 186 11.14 -24.81 5.55
N THR A 187 10.34 -25.81 5.20
CA THR A 187 8.91 -25.61 4.85
C THR A 187 7.97 -26.17 5.92
N ARG A 188 6.75 -25.62 6.09
CA ARG A 188 5.64 -26.09 6.97
C ARG A 188 6.05 -26.38 8.41
N LYS A 189 5.42 -25.94 9.50
CA LYS A 189 5.76 -26.30 10.92
C LYS A 189 7.21 -26.03 11.39
N ASN A 190 8.24 -26.42 10.63
CA ASN A 190 9.66 -26.20 10.83
C ASN A 190 10.16 -24.98 10.03
N GLU A 191 9.25 -24.22 9.40
CA GLU A 191 9.59 -23.11 8.53
C GLU A 191 10.18 -21.91 9.24
N ASN A 192 11.04 -21.22 8.51
CA ASN A 192 11.53 -19.89 8.80
C ASN A 192 12.08 -19.29 7.51
N TYR A 193 12.32 -17.99 7.52
CA TYR A 193 12.74 -17.24 6.36
C TYR A 193 14.14 -17.64 5.87
N ALA A 194 14.28 -17.90 4.56
CA ALA A 194 15.55 -18.31 3.96
C ALA A 194 16.60 -17.18 4.00
N GLU A 195 16.17 -15.91 3.97
CA GLU A 195 17.05 -14.76 4.15
C GLU A 195 17.62 -14.61 5.57
N TRP A 196 17.08 -15.38 6.53
CA TRP A 196 17.62 -15.50 7.89
C TRP A 196 18.65 -16.63 8.06
N TYR A 197 19.13 -17.21 6.95
CA TYR A 197 20.07 -18.33 6.95
C TYR A 197 21.26 -18.11 7.90
N TRP A 198 21.93 -16.96 7.84
CA TRP A 198 23.14 -16.71 8.64
C TRP A 198 22.85 -16.80 10.15
N LYS A 199 21.73 -16.25 10.60
CA LYS A 199 21.31 -16.36 12.01
C LYS A 199 21.02 -17.80 12.39
N TRP A 200 20.20 -18.51 11.62
CA TRP A 200 19.78 -19.87 11.97
C TRP A 200 20.91 -20.91 11.80
N GLN A 201 21.91 -20.60 10.99
CA GLN A 201 23.16 -21.35 10.93
C GLN A 201 23.89 -21.37 12.27
N HIS A 202 23.70 -20.37 13.14
CA HIS A 202 24.31 -20.30 14.48
C HIS A 202 23.50 -21.00 15.57
N ASN A 203 22.35 -21.60 15.25
CA ASN A 203 21.50 -22.24 16.25
C ASN A 203 21.33 -23.76 15.96
N PRO A 204 22.09 -24.64 16.65
CA PRO A 204 21.98 -26.09 16.47
C PRO A 204 20.65 -26.68 16.92
N ASN A 205 19.84 -25.93 17.70
CA ASN A 205 18.56 -26.41 18.22
C ASN A 205 17.36 -25.78 17.51
N ASP A 206 17.57 -24.99 16.45
CA ASP A 206 16.48 -24.36 15.73
C ASP A 206 15.65 -25.37 14.92
N LYS A 207 14.33 -25.17 14.89
CA LYS A 207 13.38 -26.07 14.20
C LYS A 207 13.65 -26.19 12.70
N THR A 208 14.24 -25.17 12.06
CA THR A 208 14.57 -25.19 10.63
C THR A 208 15.63 -26.23 10.29
N GLN A 209 16.48 -26.59 11.26
CA GLN A 209 17.68 -27.40 11.05
C GLN A 209 18.69 -26.77 10.08
N THR A 210 18.73 -25.43 9.97
CA THR A 210 19.69 -24.72 9.12
C THR A 210 21.14 -25.05 9.47
N TYR A 211 21.47 -25.12 10.78
CA TYR A 211 22.79 -25.56 11.26
C TYR A 211 23.18 -26.94 10.72
N GLN A 212 22.29 -27.93 10.81
CA GLN A 212 22.53 -29.30 10.35
C GLN A 212 22.59 -29.39 8.83
N TYR A 213 21.70 -28.68 8.15
CA TYR A 213 21.70 -28.60 6.68
C TYR A 213 23.02 -28.06 6.17
N HIS A 214 23.54 -27.00 6.79
CA HIS A 214 24.82 -26.42 6.41
C HIS A 214 25.98 -27.40 6.63
N LEU A 215 26.09 -28.02 7.81
CA LEU A 215 27.12 -29.03 8.08
C LEU A 215 27.09 -30.19 7.07
N LYS A 216 25.89 -30.66 6.72
CA LYS A 216 25.71 -31.77 5.80
C LYS A 216 26.06 -31.40 4.36
N THR A 217 25.73 -30.18 3.94
CA THR A 217 25.82 -29.74 2.53
C THR A 217 27.16 -29.09 2.21
N TYR A 218 27.65 -28.23 3.09
CA TYR A 218 28.84 -27.38 2.89
C TYR A 218 30.02 -27.75 3.80
N GLY A 219 29.76 -28.53 4.86
CA GLY A 219 30.76 -28.85 5.86
C GLY A 219 30.93 -27.76 6.93
N LYS A 220 31.89 -27.96 7.82
CA LYS A 220 32.15 -27.04 8.95
C LYS A 220 33.08 -25.88 8.61
N ASP A 221 33.81 -25.99 7.51
CA ASP A 221 34.90 -25.06 7.16
C ASP A 221 34.41 -23.91 6.27
N LEU A 222 33.24 -24.04 5.63
CA LEU A 222 32.59 -22.99 4.85
C LEU A 222 31.86 -22.03 5.80
N ASN A 223 32.20 -20.75 5.76
CA ASN A 223 31.55 -19.70 6.52
C ASN A 223 30.51 -19.00 5.63
N TYR A 224 29.57 -18.28 6.24
CA TYR A 224 28.50 -17.61 5.50
C TYR A 224 29.01 -16.66 4.42
N ASP A 225 30.02 -15.84 4.74
CA ASP A 225 30.57 -14.87 3.80
C ASP A 225 31.28 -15.53 2.59
N ASP A 226 31.68 -16.81 2.70
CA ASP A 226 32.27 -17.55 1.59
C ASP A 226 31.26 -17.75 0.43
N PHE A 227 29.95 -17.66 0.71
CA PHE A 227 28.91 -17.68 -0.32
C PHE A 227 29.01 -16.49 -1.29
N ALA A 228 29.74 -15.41 -0.96
CA ALA A 228 30.01 -14.32 -1.90
C ALA A 228 30.71 -14.81 -3.18
N ALA A 229 31.47 -15.91 -3.13
CA ALA A 229 32.09 -16.50 -4.32
C ALA A 229 31.08 -17.12 -5.30
N ASN A 230 29.90 -17.52 -4.81
CA ASN A 230 28.85 -18.19 -5.57
C ASN A 230 27.63 -17.29 -5.83
N PHE A 231 27.61 -16.07 -5.30
CA PHE A 231 26.62 -15.06 -5.62
C PHE A 231 27.02 -14.32 -6.90
N THR A 232 26.76 -14.94 -8.06
CA THR A 232 27.32 -14.47 -9.35
C THR A 232 26.46 -13.42 -10.04
N GLY A 233 25.14 -13.45 -9.88
CA GLY A 233 24.24 -12.59 -10.66
C GLY A 233 24.43 -12.72 -12.18
N GLU A 234 24.94 -13.86 -12.68
CA GLU A 234 25.25 -14.05 -14.12
C GLU A 234 24.00 -14.03 -15.01
N ASN A 235 22.86 -14.43 -14.46
CA ASN A 235 21.53 -14.41 -15.08
C ASN A 235 20.70 -13.20 -14.63
N PHE A 236 21.29 -12.24 -13.91
CA PHE A 236 20.62 -10.97 -13.61
C PHE A 236 20.59 -10.08 -14.86
N ASN A 237 19.37 -9.87 -15.38
CA ASN A 237 19.09 -8.91 -16.43
C ASN A 237 18.10 -7.84 -15.90
N PRO A 238 18.56 -6.60 -15.65
CA PRO A 238 17.72 -5.57 -15.04
C PRO A 238 16.55 -5.16 -15.95
N LYS A 239 16.69 -5.27 -17.28
CA LYS A 239 15.60 -4.99 -18.22
C LYS A 239 14.50 -6.05 -18.10
N GLU A 240 14.88 -7.33 -18.10
CA GLU A 240 13.90 -8.43 -17.97
C GLU A 240 13.15 -8.39 -16.64
N TRP A 241 13.83 -7.98 -15.56
CA TRP A 241 13.20 -7.78 -14.27
C TRP A 241 12.14 -6.68 -14.30
N VAL A 242 12.48 -5.47 -14.78
CA VAL A 242 11.50 -4.36 -14.81
C VAL A 242 10.36 -4.63 -15.80
N ASP A 243 10.63 -5.32 -16.91
CA ASP A 243 9.59 -5.78 -17.84
C ASP A 243 8.65 -6.78 -17.16
N LEU A 244 9.18 -7.72 -16.37
CA LEU A 244 8.34 -8.64 -15.59
C LEU A 244 7.48 -7.90 -14.55
N PHE A 245 8.00 -6.86 -13.90
CA PHE A 245 7.23 -6.08 -12.92
C PHE A 245 6.08 -5.31 -13.60
N ALA A 246 6.35 -4.71 -14.75
CA ALA A 246 5.31 -4.09 -15.58
C ALA A 246 4.31 -5.13 -16.12
N ASP A 247 4.78 -6.30 -16.55
CA ASP A 247 3.93 -7.43 -16.95
C ASP A 247 3.10 -7.99 -15.79
N ALA A 248 3.49 -7.77 -14.54
CA ALA A 248 2.69 -8.09 -13.37
C ALA A 248 1.62 -7.02 -13.08
N GLY A 249 1.69 -5.86 -13.73
CA GLY A 249 0.83 -4.70 -13.46
C GLY A 249 1.29 -3.84 -12.28
N ALA A 250 2.49 -4.09 -11.73
CA ALA A 250 3.03 -3.31 -10.63
C ALA A 250 3.30 -1.86 -11.04
N GLN A 251 3.23 -0.96 -10.07
CA GLN A 251 3.47 0.48 -10.26
C GLN A 251 4.74 0.96 -9.53
N TYR A 252 5.34 0.10 -8.72
CA TYR A 252 6.57 0.36 -7.99
C TYR A 252 7.29 -0.94 -7.64
N PHE A 253 8.56 -0.84 -7.26
CA PHE A 253 9.31 -1.96 -6.72
C PHE A 253 10.28 -1.52 -5.63
N VAL A 254 10.61 -2.45 -4.73
CA VAL A 254 11.46 -2.22 -3.56
C VAL A 254 12.45 -3.39 -3.44
N PRO A 255 13.69 -3.27 -3.92
CA PRO A 255 14.71 -4.29 -3.73
C PRO A 255 15.39 -4.16 -2.36
N THR A 256 15.78 -5.29 -1.76
CA THR A 256 16.70 -5.33 -0.63
C THR A 256 18.05 -4.75 -1.04
N THR A 257 18.33 -3.51 -0.62
CA THR A 257 19.63 -2.88 -0.86
C THR A 257 20.68 -3.40 0.11
N LYS A 258 20.27 -3.68 1.35
CA LYS A 258 21.04 -4.34 2.40
C LYS A 258 20.06 -5.03 3.35
N HIS A 259 20.21 -6.33 3.53
CA HIS A 259 19.44 -7.10 4.52
C HIS A 259 20.19 -7.18 5.86
N HIS A 260 19.68 -7.97 6.81
CA HIS A 260 20.27 -8.13 8.15
C HIS A 260 21.71 -8.67 8.13
N ASP A 261 22.14 -9.36 7.07
CA ASP A 261 23.50 -9.87 6.91
C ASP A 261 24.54 -8.77 6.63
N GLY A 262 24.10 -7.52 6.43
CA GLY A 262 24.95 -6.38 6.16
C GLY A 262 25.55 -6.33 4.77
N PHE A 263 25.26 -7.31 3.90
CA PHE A 263 25.86 -7.36 2.57
C PHE A 263 25.05 -6.52 1.59
N ALA A 264 25.63 -5.39 1.18
CA ALA A 264 24.93 -4.42 0.36
C ALA A 264 25.02 -4.73 -1.15
N LEU A 265 23.96 -4.45 -1.90
CA LEU A 265 23.85 -4.67 -3.35
C LEU A 265 24.11 -3.39 -4.17
N PHE A 266 24.56 -2.32 -3.51
CA PHE A 266 24.74 -0.99 -4.08
C PHE A 266 26.11 -0.39 -3.70
N ASN A 267 26.47 0.72 -4.34
CA ASN A 267 27.72 1.43 -4.13
C ASN A 267 27.58 2.53 -3.04
N PHE A 268 28.62 2.65 -2.22
CA PHE A 268 28.77 3.71 -1.21
C PHE A 268 30.26 3.89 -0.90
N SER A 269 30.61 4.87 -0.06
CA SER A 269 32.02 5.17 0.24
C SER A 269 32.76 3.98 0.84
N THR A 270 33.95 3.66 0.32
CA THR A 270 34.81 2.61 0.89
C THR A 270 35.44 3.00 2.23
N SER A 271 35.27 4.26 2.66
CA SER A 271 35.74 4.74 3.96
C SER A 271 34.85 4.31 5.12
N ILE A 272 33.63 3.81 4.84
CA ILE A 272 32.66 3.42 5.87
C ILE A 272 32.47 1.90 5.95
N SER A 273 32.55 1.21 4.82
CA SER A 273 32.52 -0.26 4.69
C SER A 273 32.91 -0.63 3.26
N ARG A 274 33.34 -1.88 3.06
CA ARG A 274 33.51 -2.50 1.74
C ARG A 274 32.58 -3.71 1.55
N ARG A 275 31.68 -3.98 2.50
CA ARG A 275 30.80 -5.15 2.48
C ARG A 275 29.67 -4.97 1.45
N SER A 276 30.00 -5.10 0.17
CA SER A 276 29.05 -4.97 -0.92
C SER A 276 29.41 -5.80 -2.16
N THR A 277 28.42 -6.02 -3.02
CA THR A 277 28.57 -6.68 -4.32
C THR A 277 29.49 -5.92 -5.28
N VAL A 278 29.74 -4.63 -5.04
CA VAL A 278 30.71 -3.82 -5.80
C VAL A 278 32.14 -4.25 -5.47
N HIS A 279 32.41 -4.69 -4.25
CA HIS A 279 33.74 -5.05 -3.75
C HIS A 279 33.98 -6.54 -3.55
N TYR A 280 32.95 -7.37 -3.60
CA TYR A 280 33.03 -8.81 -3.40
C TYR A 280 32.03 -9.51 -4.31
N GLY A 281 32.29 -10.78 -4.64
CA GLY A 281 31.47 -11.53 -5.58
C GLY A 281 31.43 -10.88 -6.97
N PRO A 282 30.25 -10.44 -7.46
CA PRO A 282 30.02 -10.14 -8.87
C PRO A 282 30.60 -8.80 -9.35
N ARG A 283 31.10 -7.95 -8.45
CA ARG A 283 31.68 -6.61 -8.76
C ARG A 283 30.71 -5.68 -9.48
N ARG A 284 29.44 -5.72 -9.08
CA ARG A 284 28.33 -4.98 -9.71
C ARG A 284 27.52 -4.18 -8.72
N ASP A 285 27.00 -3.05 -9.18
CA ASP A 285 26.00 -2.22 -8.50
C ASP A 285 24.60 -2.59 -9.03
N PHE A 286 24.03 -3.66 -8.48
CA PHE A 286 22.76 -4.20 -8.96
C PHE A 286 21.60 -3.23 -8.77
N ILE A 287 21.60 -2.46 -7.69
CA ILE A 287 20.55 -1.47 -7.42
C ILE A 287 20.61 -0.33 -8.46
N GLY A 288 21.82 0.16 -8.76
CA GLY A 288 22.04 1.21 -9.75
C GLY A 288 21.62 0.76 -11.16
N GLU A 289 22.01 -0.46 -11.54
CA GLU A 289 21.64 -1.07 -12.82
C GLU A 289 20.11 -1.27 -12.95
N LEU A 290 19.44 -1.79 -11.91
CA LEU A 290 17.99 -1.99 -11.89
C LEU A 290 17.23 -0.66 -12.00
N PHE A 291 17.66 0.36 -11.26
CA PHE A 291 17.01 1.68 -11.29
C PHE A 291 17.25 2.40 -12.63
N ALA A 292 18.42 2.22 -13.25
CA ALA A 292 18.69 2.73 -14.59
C ALA A 292 17.77 2.06 -15.62
N ALA A 293 17.62 0.73 -15.58
CA ALA A 293 16.71 0.01 -16.46
C ALA A 293 15.25 0.43 -16.27
N ALA A 294 14.80 0.62 -15.02
CA ALA A 294 13.45 1.12 -14.73
C ALA A 294 13.22 2.50 -15.36
N ARG A 295 14.16 3.45 -15.18
CA ARG A 295 14.04 4.79 -15.78
C ARG A 295 14.00 4.73 -17.31
N GLN A 296 14.76 3.83 -17.92
CA GLN A 296 14.88 3.73 -19.37
C GLN A 296 13.71 3.00 -20.02
N HIS A 297 13.26 1.89 -19.43
CA HIS A 297 12.33 0.96 -20.08
C HIS A 297 10.93 0.99 -19.49
N GLN A 298 10.79 1.29 -18.20
CA GLN A 298 9.51 1.28 -17.48
C GLN A 298 9.40 2.51 -16.55
N PRO A 299 9.42 3.75 -17.09
CA PRO A 299 9.54 4.96 -16.28
C PRO A 299 8.39 5.18 -15.30
N HIS A 300 7.24 4.55 -15.54
CA HIS A 300 6.08 4.55 -14.65
C HIS A 300 6.33 3.82 -13.33
N LEU A 301 7.26 2.86 -13.29
CA LEU A 301 7.63 2.17 -12.06
C LEU A 301 8.35 3.12 -11.11
N ARG A 302 7.72 3.46 -9.99
CA ARG A 302 8.35 4.19 -8.89
C ARG A 302 9.42 3.30 -8.25
N ARG A 303 10.54 3.89 -7.82
CA ARG A 303 11.71 3.16 -7.31
C ARG A 303 11.85 3.34 -5.80
N GLY A 304 11.54 2.29 -5.05
CA GLY A 304 11.79 2.22 -3.61
C GLY A 304 13.07 1.46 -3.27
N THR A 305 13.55 1.57 -2.04
CA THR A 305 14.70 0.83 -1.51
C THR A 305 14.36 0.24 -0.16
N TYR A 306 14.62 -1.05 0.03
CA TYR A 306 14.60 -1.65 1.36
C TYR A 306 15.95 -1.51 2.02
N PHE A 307 15.96 -1.17 3.31
CA PHE A 307 17.18 -1.05 4.09
C PHE A 307 17.03 -1.60 5.51
N SER A 308 17.82 -2.60 5.86
CA SER A 308 17.87 -3.08 7.23
C SER A 308 18.70 -2.17 8.13
N LEU A 309 18.08 -1.64 9.18
CA LEU A 309 18.75 -0.82 10.18
C LEU A 309 19.73 -1.62 11.05
N PRO A 310 19.37 -2.78 11.61
CA PRO A 310 20.33 -3.63 12.30
C PRO A 310 21.20 -4.45 11.35
N GLU A 311 22.37 -4.87 11.84
CA GLU A 311 23.33 -5.66 11.06
C GLU A 311 23.94 -6.76 11.92
N TRP A 312 23.81 -8.01 11.48
CA TRP A 312 24.35 -9.16 12.18
C TRP A 312 25.88 -9.16 12.13
N TYR A 313 26.47 -9.42 13.30
CA TYR A 313 27.88 -9.66 13.51
C TYR A 313 28.82 -8.54 13.04
N ASN A 314 28.29 -7.33 12.83
CA ASN A 314 29.14 -6.17 12.58
C ASN A 314 29.90 -5.83 13.88
N PRO A 315 31.25 -5.71 13.86
CA PRO A 315 32.04 -5.42 15.04
C PRO A 315 31.70 -4.10 15.76
N GLN A 316 31.19 -3.10 15.05
CA GLN A 316 30.76 -1.80 15.60
C GLN A 316 29.29 -1.79 16.02
N TYR A 317 28.49 -2.78 15.63
CA TYR A 317 27.10 -2.89 16.07
C TYR A 317 27.05 -3.51 17.48
N ARG A 318 26.71 -2.71 18.51
CA ARG A 318 26.78 -3.11 19.93
C ARG A 318 25.42 -3.40 20.54
N HIS A 319 24.59 -4.20 19.87
CA HIS A 319 23.27 -4.60 20.38
C HIS A 319 23.15 -6.11 20.58
N GLY A 320 22.29 -6.50 21.52
CA GLY A 320 22.04 -7.90 21.89
C GLY A 320 20.69 -8.41 21.39
N GLY A 321 20.37 -9.65 21.74
CA GLY A 321 19.11 -10.30 21.35
C GLY A 321 19.18 -10.96 19.98
N SER A 322 18.14 -10.79 19.15
CA SER A 322 18.05 -11.41 17.81
C SER A 322 19.09 -10.89 16.79
N PHE A 323 19.77 -9.78 17.11
CA PHE A 323 20.81 -9.19 16.27
C PHE A 323 22.12 -9.13 17.04
N ALA A 324 22.86 -10.23 17.01
CA ALA A 324 24.14 -10.33 17.71
C ALA A 324 25.16 -9.37 17.11
N GLY A 325 25.74 -8.51 17.94
CA GLY A 325 26.90 -7.69 17.61
C GLY A 325 28.24 -8.41 17.74
N GLY A 326 29.32 -7.72 17.36
CA GLY A 326 30.68 -8.26 17.47
C GLY A 326 31.07 -9.17 16.30
N PRO A 327 32.37 -9.46 16.12
CA PRO A 327 32.83 -10.22 14.95
C PRO A 327 32.16 -11.61 14.91
N PRO A 328 31.86 -12.13 13.71
CA PRO A 328 31.21 -13.42 13.57
C PRO A 328 32.12 -14.53 14.07
N THR A 329 31.50 -15.63 14.52
CA THR A 329 32.21 -16.85 14.89
C THR A 329 31.77 -17.97 13.96
N ASN A 330 32.67 -18.87 13.60
CA ASN A 330 32.28 -20.09 12.93
C ASN A 330 31.46 -20.94 13.93
N PRO A 331 30.18 -21.25 13.66
CA PRO A 331 29.31 -21.90 14.63
C PRO A 331 29.68 -23.37 14.91
N TYR A 332 30.59 -23.94 14.13
CA TYR A 332 31.00 -25.35 14.21
C TYR A 332 32.36 -25.54 14.87
N THR A 333 33.28 -24.60 14.68
CA THR A 333 34.65 -24.66 15.21
C THR A 333 34.89 -23.71 16.38
N GLY A 334 34.02 -22.70 16.56
CA GLY A 334 34.19 -21.65 17.55
C GLY A 334 35.25 -20.60 17.19
N GLN A 335 35.84 -20.68 15.99
CA GLN A 335 36.84 -19.73 15.53
C GLN A 335 36.22 -18.34 15.31
N VAL A 336 36.85 -17.29 15.85
CA VAL A 336 36.50 -15.89 15.52
C VAL A 336 36.93 -15.60 14.08
N LEU A 337 36.01 -15.05 13.29
CA LEU A 337 36.20 -14.73 11.88
C LEU A 337 36.38 -13.23 11.69
N ASN A 338 37.10 -12.86 10.63
CA ASN A 338 37.12 -11.48 10.17
C ASN A 338 35.76 -11.15 9.53
N TYR A 339 35.20 -9.99 9.86
CA TYR A 339 33.98 -9.51 9.20
C TYR A 339 34.33 -9.00 7.80
N THR A 340 33.81 -9.65 6.75
CA THR A 340 34.20 -9.33 5.37
C THR A 340 33.81 -7.90 5.01
N GLY A 341 34.77 -7.15 4.47
CA GLY A 341 34.57 -5.76 4.08
C GLY A 341 34.55 -4.78 5.24
N HIS A 342 34.93 -5.20 6.45
CA HIS A 342 35.01 -4.33 7.62
C HIS A 342 35.93 -3.12 7.41
N VAL A 343 35.50 -1.98 7.94
CA VAL A 343 36.31 -0.78 8.12
C VAL A 343 36.14 -0.33 9.56
N GLU A 344 37.25 -0.06 10.24
CA GLU A 344 37.24 0.44 11.61
C GLU A 344 36.66 1.87 11.62
N VAL A 345 35.47 2.00 12.20
CA VAL A 345 34.78 3.29 12.41
C VAL A 345 34.38 3.46 13.88
N GLY A 346 33.99 4.66 14.28
CA GLY A 346 33.68 5.01 15.67
C GLY A 346 32.34 4.45 16.12
N ASP A 347 31.29 4.70 15.35
CA ASP A 347 29.92 4.28 15.65
C ASP A 347 29.20 3.73 14.42
N PHE A 348 28.56 2.57 14.55
CA PHE A 348 27.88 1.91 13.44
C PHE A 348 26.75 2.77 12.85
N VAL A 349 25.97 3.43 13.70
CA VAL A 349 24.81 4.20 13.25
C VAL A 349 25.26 5.44 12.49
N THR A 350 26.14 6.26 13.08
CA THR A 350 26.55 7.51 12.45
C THR A 350 27.52 7.32 11.29
N ASP A 351 28.40 6.33 11.38
CA ASP A 351 29.52 6.21 10.44
C ASP A 351 29.27 5.16 9.35
N VAL A 352 28.28 4.26 9.49
CA VAL A 352 27.92 3.26 8.46
C VAL A 352 26.47 3.39 8.02
N GLN A 353 25.52 3.27 8.94
CA GLN A 353 24.08 3.22 8.63
C GLN A 353 23.60 4.51 7.97
N VAL A 354 23.84 5.66 8.59
CA VAL A 354 23.46 6.98 8.07
C VAL A 354 24.02 7.25 6.67
N PRO A 355 25.34 7.17 6.42
CA PRO A 355 25.88 7.49 5.10
C PRO A 355 25.45 6.49 4.01
N GLN A 356 25.16 5.24 4.37
CA GLN A 356 24.53 4.29 3.43
C GLN A 356 23.10 4.71 3.04
N MET A 357 22.27 5.07 4.02
CA MET A 357 20.91 5.57 3.75
C MET A 357 20.93 6.86 2.94
N GLU A 358 21.87 7.76 3.22
CA GLU A 358 22.05 9.00 2.47
C GLU A 358 22.50 8.76 1.03
N ALA A 359 23.40 7.80 0.77
CA ALA A 359 23.75 7.41 -0.59
C ALA A 359 22.51 6.95 -1.37
N LEU A 360 21.67 6.08 -0.79
CA LEU A 360 20.42 5.65 -1.41
C LEU A 360 19.47 6.84 -1.68
N ALA A 361 19.32 7.72 -0.71
CA ALA A 361 18.46 8.90 -0.81
C ALA A 361 18.89 9.86 -1.93
N TYR A 362 20.18 10.21 -2.00
CA TYR A 362 20.69 11.29 -2.85
C TYR A 362 21.22 10.81 -4.20
N ASP A 363 21.89 9.64 -4.24
CA ASP A 363 22.59 9.18 -5.44
C ASP A 363 21.71 8.23 -6.29
N TYR A 364 20.84 7.46 -5.66
CA TYR A 364 19.97 6.50 -6.35
C TYR A 364 18.60 7.08 -6.71
N GLY A 365 18.24 8.21 -6.11
CA GLY A 365 16.97 8.87 -6.35
C GLY A 365 15.78 8.06 -5.83
N THR A 366 15.93 7.40 -4.69
CA THR A 366 14.86 6.70 -3.97
C THR A 366 13.59 7.55 -3.85
N GLU A 367 12.44 6.91 -4.06
CA GLU A 367 11.10 7.50 -3.88
C GLU A 367 10.38 6.92 -2.66
N ILE A 368 10.71 5.69 -2.26
CA ILE A 368 10.17 5.02 -1.07
C ILE A 368 11.33 4.42 -0.27
N MET A 369 11.52 4.81 0.99
CA MET A 369 12.49 4.15 1.87
C MET A 369 11.77 3.19 2.81
N TRP A 370 11.92 1.90 2.54
CA TRP A 370 11.30 0.82 3.31
C TRP A 370 12.34 0.29 4.31
N CYS A 371 12.33 0.80 5.54
CA CYS A 371 13.28 0.30 6.54
C CYS A 371 12.73 -0.94 7.24
N ASP A 372 13.57 -1.64 7.98
CA ASP A 372 13.11 -2.77 8.78
C ASP A 372 13.69 -2.81 10.20
N ILE A 373 12.94 -3.44 11.11
CA ILE A 373 13.23 -3.67 12.54
C ILE A 373 13.28 -2.42 13.42
N GLY A 374 13.55 -1.24 12.85
CA GLY A 374 13.73 0.01 13.60
C GLY A 374 15.09 0.07 14.27
N GLY A 375 15.34 -0.82 15.22
CA GLY A 375 16.64 -0.97 15.90
C GLY A 375 17.27 0.36 16.37
N PRO A 376 18.57 0.37 16.66
CA PRO A 376 19.36 1.58 16.86
C PRO A 376 19.51 2.31 15.53
N ASN A 377 19.15 3.59 15.51
CA ASN A 377 19.13 4.38 14.28
C ASN A 377 19.24 5.88 14.57
N ALA A 378 19.55 6.63 13.51
CA ALA A 378 19.50 8.10 13.49
C ALA A 378 18.52 8.59 12.39
N SER A 379 17.44 7.85 12.18
CA SER A 379 16.53 8.04 11.05
C SER A 379 15.89 9.42 11.01
N ALA A 380 15.60 10.06 12.16
CA ALA A 380 15.03 11.40 12.19
C ALA A 380 15.90 12.42 11.44
N GLY A 381 17.22 12.34 11.59
CA GLY A 381 18.16 13.19 10.86
C GLY A 381 18.15 12.92 9.36
N VAL A 382 18.19 11.64 8.97
CA VAL A 382 18.23 11.22 7.57
C VAL A 382 16.93 11.61 6.85
N MET A 383 15.77 11.25 7.41
CA MET A 383 14.46 11.51 6.78
C MET A 383 14.19 13.01 6.63
N ALA A 384 14.47 13.81 7.65
CA ALA A 384 14.27 15.26 7.57
C ALA A 384 15.12 15.89 6.44
N ARG A 385 16.40 15.53 6.33
CA ARG A 385 17.27 16.03 5.25
C ARG A 385 16.81 15.55 3.88
N TRP A 386 16.46 14.27 3.75
CA TRP A 386 16.00 13.68 2.49
C TRP A 386 14.69 14.29 1.99
N ILE A 387 13.67 14.39 2.85
CA ILE A 387 12.37 14.98 2.49
C ILE A 387 12.54 16.44 2.06
N ASN A 388 13.32 17.22 2.81
CA ASN A 388 13.59 18.62 2.45
C ASN A 388 14.37 18.74 1.13
N TRP A 389 15.36 17.88 0.90
CA TRP A 389 16.14 17.84 -0.34
C TRP A 389 15.27 17.45 -1.54
N ALA A 390 14.42 16.42 -1.39
CA ALA A 390 13.51 15.97 -2.42
C ALA A 390 12.51 17.08 -2.79
N ARG A 391 11.91 17.74 -1.78
CA ARG A 391 10.99 18.85 -2.00
C ARG A 391 11.65 20.01 -2.75
N LYS A 392 12.89 20.38 -2.42
CA LYS A 392 13.64 21.43 -3.16
C LYS A 392 13.83 21.10 -4.65
N SER A 393 13.78 19.82 -5.00
CA SER A 393 13.86 19.32 -6.38
C SER A 393 12.48 19.04 -7.01
N GLY A 394 11.39 19.49 -6.37
CA GLY A 394 10.02 19.26 -6.84
C GLY A 394 9.55 17.81 -6.72
N ARG A 395 10.19 17.00 -5.87
CA ARG A 395 9.88 15.57 -5.69
C ARG A 395 9.17 15.31 -4.37
N GLN A 396 8.27 14.34 -4.40
CA GLN A 396 7.64 13.74 -3.24
C GLN A 396 8.25 12.37 -2.95
N VAL A 397 8.45 12.05 -1.68
CA VAL A 397 9.03 10.78 -1.21
C VAL A 397 8.22 10.25 -0.04
N SER A 398 8.40 8.98 0.33
CA SER A 398 7.67 8.34 1.43
C SER A 398 8.56 7.35 2.19
N PHE A 399 8.27 7.10 3.47
CA PHE A 399 8.94 6.06 4.26
C PHE A 399 8.00 5.32 5.19
N ASN A 400 8.29 4.05 5.46
CA ASN A 400 7.43 3.18 6.25
C ASN A 400 7.59 3.40 7.78
N SER A 401 6.70 2.77 8.55
CA SER A 401 6.70 2.84 10.03
C SER A 401 7.76 1.98 10.73
N ARG A 402 8.70 1.40 9.96
CA ARG A 402 9.77 0.53 10.48
C ARG A 402 11.14 1.19 10.47
N CYS A 403 11.22 2.47 10.12
CA CYS A 403 12.46 3.24 10.20
C CYS A 403 12.87 3.66 11.61
N GLY A 404 12.26 3.10 12.67
CA GLY A 404 12.42 3.59 14.06
C GLY A 404 11.66 4.88 14.33
N LEU A 405 10.72 5.22 13.44
CA LEU A 405 9.84 6.39 13.47
C LEU A 405 8.42 5.93 13.13
N ARG A 406 7.42 6.79 13.39
CA ARG A 406 6.03 6.47 13.03
C ARG A 406 5.85 6.22 11.52
N GLY A 407 6.60 6.91 10.66
CA GLY A 407 6.49 6.76 9.21
C GLY A 407 5.15 7.24 8.62
N ASP A 408 5.15 7.33 7.29
CA ASP A 408 4.00 7.80 6.51
C ASP A 408 2.90 6.73 6.41
N PHE A 409 3.30 5.45 6.37
CA PHE A 409 2.40 4.30 6.27
C PHE A 409 2.84 3.13 7.13
N ASP A 410 1.87 2.32 7.56
CA ASP A 410 2.11 1.10 8.34
C ASP A 410 2.34 -0.13 7.46
N THR A 411 3.06 -1.14 7.98
CA THR A 411 3.43 -2.34 7.21
C THR A 411 3.10 -3.64 7.95
N PRO A 412 1.81 -4.05 7.99
CA PRO A 412 1.42 -5.36 8.50
C PRO A 412 1.94 -6.45 7.56
N GLU A 413 2.78 -7.36 8.07
CA GLU A 413 3.34 -8.46 7.28
C GLU A 413 2.43 -9.68 7.31
N TYR A 414 2.22 -10.32 6.14
CA TYR A 414 1.40 -11.53 5.97
C TYR A 414 -0.06 -11.45 6.44
N ASP A 415 -0.51 -10.32 6.98
CA ASP A 415 -1.89 -10.08 7.37
C ASP A 415 -2.64 -9.43 6.19
N PRO A 416 -3.61 -10.13 5.56
CA PRO A 416 -4.41 -9.56 4.48
C PRO A 416 -5.57 -8.70 4.99
N ASN A 417 -5.96 -8.82 6.27
CA ASN A 417 -7.11 -8.13 6.87
C ASN A 417 -6.74 -7.49 8.21
N PRO A 418 -5.70 -6.64 8.26
CA PRO A 418 -5.33 -5.98 9.50
C PRO A 418 -6.48 -5.08 9.94
N THR A 419 -6.86 -5.14 11.21
CA THR A 419 -7.73 -4.11 11.81
C THR A 419 -6.95 -2.80 11.81
N HIS A 420 -7.17 -1.98 10.79
CA HIS A 420 -6.41 -0.76 10.56
C HIS A 420 -7.32 0.47 10.54
N PRO A 421 -6.91 1.60 11.14
CA PRO A 421 -7.61 2.86 10.97
C PRO A 421 -7.72 3.23 9.49
N LEU A 422 -8.95 3.46 9.02
CA LEU A 422 -9.21 3.82 7.62
C LEU A 422 -8.54 5.14 7.20
N ASP A 423 -8.21 6.00 8.15
CA ASP A 423 -7.59 7.33 7.95
C ASP A 423 -6.06 7.30 7.94
N ARG A 424 -5.44 6.14 8.10
CA ARG A 424 -3.99 5.96 7.97
C ARG A 424 -3.68 4.95 6.87
N LYS A 425 -2.75 5.33 6.01
CA LYS A 425 -2.30 4.46 4.92
C LYS A 425 -1.48 3.30 5.48
N TRP A 426 -1.61 2.13 4.84
CA TRP A 426 -0.81 0.95 5.13
C TRP A 426 -0.47 0.19 3.85
N GLU A 427 0.52 -0.68 3.95
CA GLU A 427 1.01 -1.54 2.88
C GLU A 427 1.31 -2.93 3.44
N SER A 428 0.59 -3.96 3.00
CA SER A 428 0.91 -5.33 3.40
C SER A 428 1.94 -5.94 2.47
N SER A 429 2.93 -6.58 3.06
CA SER A 429 3.98 -7.32 2.36
C SER A 429 3.93 -8.80 2.68
N ARG A 430 4.28 -9.63 1.69
CA ARG A 430 4.48 -11.08 1.87
C ARG A 430 5.21 -11.69 0.68
N GLY A 431 5.83 -12.85 0.91
CA GLY A 431 6.37 -13.74 -0.12
C GLY A 431 5.33 -14.32 -1.08
N MET A 432 5.71 -14.44 -2.36
CA MET A 432 5.14 -15.43 -3.28
C MET A 432 5.43 -16.86 -2.80
N ASP A 433 6.61 -17.08 -2.21
CA ASP A 433 6.86 -18.26 -1.40
C ASP A 433 6.03 -18.15 -0.11
N PRO A 434 5.22 -19.17 0.25
CA PRO A 434 4.37 -19.10 1.44
C PRO A 434 5.16 -19.12 2.77
N TYR A 435 6.47 -19.39 2.73
CA TYR A 435 7.29 -19.59 3.92
C TYR A 435 8.44 -18.61 4.06
N SER A 436 8.75 -17.81 3.03
CA SER A 436 9.98 -17.02 2.95
C SER A 436 9.81 -15.81 2.05
N TYR A 437 10.64 -14.78 2.23
CA TYR A 437 10.84 -13.74 1.23
C TYR A 437 11.99 -14.15 0.29
N GLY A 438 13.17 -14.45 0.85
CA GLY A 438 14.31 -14.94 0.06
C GLY A 438 14.02 -16.28 -0.62
N TYR A 439 14.70 -16.55 -1.74
CA TYR A 439 14.54 -17.81 -2.48
C TYR A 439 14.78 -19.03 -1.57
N ASN A 440 13.82 -19.95 -1.55
CA ASN A 440 13.89 -21.19 -0.78
C ASN A 440 13.80 -22.41 -1.70
N HIS A 441 14.93 -23.10 -1.92
CA HIS A 441 15.01 -24.19 -2.89
C HIS A 441 14.19 -25.43 -2.51
N VAL A 442 13.82 -25.56 -1.23
CA VAL A 442 13.00 -26.68 -0.74
C VAL A 442 11.50 -26.46 -0.92
N THR A 443 11.06 -25.23 -1.23
CA THR A 443 9.65 -24.95 -1.53
C THR A 443 9.27 -25.51 -2.90
N PRO A 444 8.33 -26.46 -2.99
CA PRO A 444 7.86 -26.98 -4.26
C PRO A 444 7.17 -25.88 -5.09
N ALA A 445 7.40 -25.87 -6.40
CA ALA A 445 6.79 -24.88 -7.31
C ALA A 445 5.26 -24.77 -7.16
N ALA A 446 4.55 -25.89 -6.95
CA ALA A 446 3.10 -25.92 -6.79
C ALA A 446 2.57 -25.20 -5.52
N GLN A 447 3.44 -24.80 -4.60
CA GLN A 447 3.05 -24.07 -3.37
C GLN A 447 3.22 -22.56 -3.49
N TYR A 448 3.87 -22.07 -4.53
CA TYR A 448 3.99 -20.64 -4.78
C TYR A 448 2.61 -20.04 -5.06
N MET A 449 2.42 -18.79 -4.62
CA MET A 449 1.19 -18.04 -4.81
C MET A 449 0.79 -18.03 -6.29
N THR A 450 -0.44 -18.44 -6.59
CA THR A 450 -1.00 -18.50 -7.95
C THR A 450 -1.46 -17.12 -8.40
N GLY A 451 -1.68 -16.94 -9.71
CA GLY A 451 -2.25 -15.69 -10.24
C GLY A 451 -3.58 -15.32 -9.57
N GLU A 452 -4.43 -16.31 -9.32
CA GLU A 452 -5.68 -16.14 -8.57
C GLU A 452 -5.46 -15.58 -7.16
N ALA A 453 -4.53 -16.17 -6.40
CA ALA A 453 -4.26 -15.76 -5.04
C ALA A 453 -3.71 -14.32 -5.00
N ILE A 454 -2.84 -13.96 -5.94
CA ILE A 454 -2.30 -12.58 -6.09
C ILE A 454 -3.43 -11.59 -6.32
N VAL A 455 -4.32 -11.87 -7.29
CA VAL A 455 -5.46 -11.01 -7.61
C VAL A 455 -6.40 -10.84 -6.42
N ARG A 456 -6.78 -11.95 -5.76
CA ARG A 456 -7.65 -11.91 -4.58
C ARG A 456 -7.04 -11.07 -3.46
N SER A 457 -5.76 -11.29 -3.12
CA SER A 457 -5.07 -10.49 -2.11
C SER A 457 -5.00 -9.01 -2.47
N LEU A 458 -4.72 -8.68 -3.74
CA LEU A 458 -4.71 -7.29 -4.19
C LEU A 458 -6.06 -6.61 -3.99
N VAL A 459 -7.15 -7.25 -4.41
CA VAL A 459 -8.51 -6.71 -4.29
C VAL A 459 -8.90 -6.54 -2.81
N ASP A 460 -8.63 -7.53 -1.95
CA ASP A 460 -8.89 -7.46 -0.51
C ASP A 460 -8.18 -6.27 0.15
N ILE A 461 -6.88 -6.11 -0.15
CA ILE A 461 -6.02 -5.07 0.42
C ILE A 461 -6.46 -3.68 -0.06
N VAL A 462 -6.70 -3.51 -1.37
CA VAL A 462 -7.07 -2.21 -1.96
C VAL A 462 -8.44 -1.74 -1.48
N ALA A 463 -9.41 -2.65 -1.39
CA ALA A 463 -10.74 -2.37 -0.85
C ALA A 463 -10.70 -1.97 0.64
N SER A 464 -9.58 -2.23 1.33
CA SER A 464 -9.35 -1.90 2.74
C SER A 464 -8.33 -0.77 2.94
N ASN A 465 -8.17 0.08 1.91
CA ASN A 465 -7.27 1.24 1.86
C ASN A 465 -5.75 0.90 1.84
N GLY A 466 -5.38 -0.37 1.69
CA GLY A 466 -3.99 -0.79 1.67
C GLY A 466 -3.32 -0.68 0.30
N ASN A 467 -1.99 -0.76 0.31
CA ASN A 467 -1.18 -1.17 -0.83
C ASN A 467 -0.68 -2.61 -0.63
N PHE A 468 -0.47 -3.35 -1.72
CA PHE A 468 0.08 -4.69 -1.71
C PHE A 468 1.51 -4.70 -2.28
N LEU A 469 2.48 -5.10 -1.46
CA LEU A 469 3.88 -5.24 -1.84
C LEU A 469 4.24 -6.73 -1.88
N LEU A 470 4.10 -7.36 -3.05
CA LEU A 470 4.32 -8.79 -3.23
C LEU A 470 5.80 -9.09 -3.48
N ASP A 471 6.38 -9.97 -2.68
CA ASP A 471 7.80 -10.30 -2.77
C ASP A 471 8.11 -11.46 -3.71
N ILE A 472 9.19 -11.29 -4.48
CA ILE A 472 9.89 -12.35 -5.18
C ILE A 472 11.27 -12.62 -4.55
N GLY A 473 11.67 -13.90 -4.57
CA GLY A 473 13.01 -14.34 -4.18
C GLY A 473 13.81 -14.87 -5.38
N PRO A 474 14.69 -14.06 -6.00
CA PRO A 474 15.60 -14.53 -7.04
C PRO A 474 16.69 -15.47 -6.49
N ARG A 475 17.19 -16.36 -7.35
CA ARG A 475 18.32 -17.26 -7.07
C ARG A 475 19.63 -16.48 -6.99
N GLY A 476 20.67 -17.04 -6.36
CA GLY A 476 22.00 -16.39 -6.27
C GLY A 476 22.67 -16.03 -7.60
N ASP A 477 22.28 -16.67 -8.70
CA ASP A 477 22.70 -16.34 -10.07
C ASP A 477 21.90 -15.19 -10.70
N GLY A 478 20.89 -14.64 -10.00
CA GLY A 478 20.03 -13.55 -10.49
C GLY A 478 18.80 -14.00 -11.29
N ALA A 479 18.61 -15.30 -11.50
CA ALA A 479 17.42 -15.80 -12.18
C ALA A 479 16.20 -15.78 -11.25
N ILE A 480 15.09 -15.18 -11.73
CA ILE A 480 13.78 -15.28 -11.06
C ILE A 480 13.19 -16.65 -11.40
N PRO A 481 12.80 -17.50 -10.40
CA PRO A 481 12.17 -18.78 -10.65
C PRO A 481 10.99 -18.70 -11.63
N SER A 482 10.94 -19.60 -12.62
CA SER A 482 9.92 -19.56 -13.69
C SER A 482 8.49 -19.58 -13.18
N ILE A 483 8.21 -20.29 -12.08
CA ILE A 483 6.89 -20.32 -11.46
C ILE A 483 6.44 -18.94 -10.95
N MET A 484 7.36 -18.15 -10.37
CA MET A 484 7.06 -16.77 -9.97
C MET A 484 6.73 -15.93 -11.20
N GLN A 485 7.55 -16.03 -12.25
CA GLN A 485 7.32 -15.27 -13.50
C GLN A 485 5.97 -15.61 -14.14
N THR A 486 5.63 -16.90 -14.23
CA THR A 486 4.35 -17.37 -14.79
C THR A 486 3.18 -16.81 -14.00
N ASN A 487 3.19 -16.96 -12.67
CA ASN A 487 2.07 -16.54 -11.83
C ASN A 487 1.94 -15.02 -11.76
N LEU A 488 3.05 -14.27 -11.80
CA LEU A 488 3.04 -12.81 -11.91
C LEU A 488 2.40 -12.34 -13.23
N ARG A 489 2.77 -12.94 -14.37
CA ARG A 489 2.16 -12.60 -15.67
C ARG A 489 0.69 -12.98 -15.74
N ASP A 490 0.35 -14.11 -15.12
CA ASP A 490 -1.03 -14.59 -15.03
C ASP A 490 -1.92 -13.62 -14.22
N ALA A 491 -1.46 -13.16 -13.06
CA ALA A 491 -2.11 -12.10 -12.30
C ALA A 491 -2.15 -10.77 -13.08
N GLY A 492 -1.02 -10.38 -13.69
CA GLY A 492 -0.89 -9.13 -14.42
C GLY A 492 -1.82 -9.02 -15.63
N ALA A 493 -2.16 -10.13 -16.28
CA ALA A 493 -3.18 -10.15 -17.32
C ALA A 493 -4.57 -9.74 -16.79
N TRP A 494 -4.92 -10.15 -15.57
CA TRP A 494 -6.16 -9.68 -14.92
C TRP A 494 -6.01 -8.24 -14.44
N ILE A 495 -4.92 -7.89 -13.74
CA ILE A 495 -4.71 -6.56 -13.14
C ILE A 495 -4.77 -5.46 -14.20
N ARG A 496 -4.14 -5.65 -15.37
CA ARG A 496 -4.19 -4.66 -16.45
C ARG A 496 -5.60 -4.46 -17.02
N ALA A 497 -6.37 -5.55 -17.17
CA ALA A 497 -7.74 -5.47 -17.68
C ALA A 497 -8.71 -4.79 -16.69
N HIS A 498 -8.35 -4.76 -15.41
CA HIS A 498 -9.17 -4.21 -14.31
C HIS A 498 -8.56 -2.95 -13.68
N ALA A 499 -7.57 -2.34 -14.34
CA ALA A 499 -6.71 -1.31 -13.76
C ALA A 499 -7.49 -0.12 -13.17
N GLU A 500 -8.57 0.31 -13.83
CA GLU A 500 -9.38 1.46 -13.36
C GLU A 500 -10.14 1.20 -12.05
N ALA A 501 -10.38 -0.06 -11.69
CA ALA A 501 -11.05 -0.42 -10.44
C ALA A 501 -10.06 -0.71 -9.30
N ILE A 502 -8.75 -0.65 -9.58
CA ILE A 502 -7.69 -0.90 -8.61
C ILE A 502 -6.91 0.38 -8.36
N PHE A 503 -6.28 0.92 -9.40
CA PHE A 503 -5.43 2.11 -9.31
C PHE A 503 -6.26 3.38 -9.26
N ASP A 504 -5.74 4.41 -8.59
CA ASP A 504 -6.44 5.69 -8.35
C ASP A 504 -7.82 5.58 -7.66
N THR A 505 -8.09 4.44 -7.02
CA THR A 505 -9.33 4.23 -6.27
C THR A 505 -9.16 4.57 -4.79
N THR A 506 -10.29 4.70 -4.11
CA THR A 506 -10.42 4.69 -2.65
C THR A 506 -11.34 3.56 -2.21
N TYR A 507 -11.35 3.28 -0.91
CA TYR A 507 -12.15 2.23 -0.28
C TYR A 507 -13.62 2.68 -0.08
N TRP A 508 -14.52 1.71 0.04
CA TRP A 508 -15.90 1.97 0.46
C TRP A 508 -16.01 1.98 1.98
N ALA A 509 -16.43 3.11 2.55
CA ALA A 509 -16.42 3.32 4.01
C ALA A 509 -17.76 3.01 4.71
N VAL A 510 -18.80 2.64 3.96
CA VAL A 510 -20.17 2.50 4.49
C VAL A 510 -20.43 1.08 4.99
N THR A 511 -20.08 0.07 4.19
CA THR A 511 -20.23 -1.33 4.57
C THR A 511 -18.87 -2.02 4.60
N ALA A 512 -18.76 -3.05 5.45
CA ALA A 512 -17.55 -3.84 5.52
C ALA A 512 -17.43 -4.75 4.29
N ASN A 513 -16.22 -4.91 3.79
CA ASN A 513 -15.87 -5.92 2.80
C ASN A 513 -16.21 -7.32 3.35
N ALA A 514 -17.13 -8.03 2.70
CA ALA A 514 -17.58 -9.36 3.13
C ALA A 514 -17.72 -10.28 1.91
N ASP A 515 -17.26 -11.53 2.04
CA ASP A 515 -17.30 -12.47 0.92
C ASP A 515 -18.73 -12.67 0.38
N PRO A 516 -18.90 -12.65 -0.96
CA PRO A 516 -17.87 -12.59 -2.01
C PRO A 516 -17.50 -11.16 -2.45
N PHE A 517 -18.03 -10.11 -1.84
CA PHE A 517 -17.94 -8.73 -2.34
C PHE A 517 -16.77 -7.93 -1.76
N ARG A 518 -16.16 -7.13 -2.62
CA ARG A 518 -15.24 -6.03 -2.27
C ARG A 518 -15.62 -4.78 -3.06
N TYR A 519 -15.30 -3.62 -2.52
CA TYR A 519 -15.71 -2.35 -3.11
C TYR A 519 -14.57 -1.36 -3.20
N THR A 520 -14.46 -0.71 -4.35
CA THR A 520 -13.58 0.43 -4.57
C THR A 520 -14.35 1.55 -5.27
N ALA A 521 -13.84 2.77 -5.22
CA ALA A 521 -14.48 3.92 -5.84
C ALA A 521 -13.47 4.89 -6.39
N THR A 522 -13.81 5.58 -7.46
CA THR A 522 -13.14 6.81 -7.92
C THR A 522 -14.08 7.99 -7.71
N ALA A 523 -13.68 9.18 -8.18
CA ALA A 523 -14.58 10.33 -8.16
C ALA A 523 -15.83 10.12 -9.04
N ASP A 524 -15.69 9.36 -10.14
CA ASP A 524 -16.69 9.28 -11.20
C ASP A 524 -17.35 7.88 -11.33
N ALA A 525 -16.89 6.89 -10.55
CA ALA A 525 -17.43 5.54 -10.62
C ALA A 525 -17.32 4.78 -9.29
N PHE A 526 -18.18 3.78 -9.16
CA PHE A 526 -18.13 2.77 -8.11
C PHE A 526 -17.90 1.40 -8.70
N TYR A 527 -17.10 0.58 -8.03
CA TYR A 527 -16.74 -0.76 -8.51
C TYR A 527 -17.15 -1.81 -7.48
N ILE A 528 -17.87 -2.82 -7.97
CA ILE A 528 -18.26 -4.00 -7.22
C ILE A 528 -17.42 -5.16 -7.72
N HIS A 529 -16.59 -5.71 -6.84
CA HIS A 529 -15.80 -6.90 -7.13
C HIS A 529 -16.48 -8.11 -6.53
N HIS A 530 -16.78 -9.12 -7.35
CA HIS A 530 -17.28 -10.41 -6.92
C HIS A 530 -16.15 -11.45 -7.00
N VAL A 531 -15.67 -11.89 -5.84
CA VAL A 531 -14.61 -12.88 -5.70
C VAL A 531 -15.15 -14.28 -6.02
N GLY A 532 -14.51 -14.94 -6.98
CA GLY A 532 -14.99 -16.21 -7.53
C GLY A 532 -16.13 -16.03 -8.54
N ARG A 533 -16.45 -17.12 -9.23
CA ARG A 533 -17.40 -17.11 -10.34
C ARG A 533 -18.82 -16.78 -9.87
N PRO A 534 -19.46 -15.71 -10.39
CA PRO A 534 -20.81 -15.34 -10.00
C PRO A 534 -21.86 -16.25 -10.66
N ALA A 535 -23.08 -16.21 -10.12
CA ALA A 535 -24.27 -16.69 -10.82
C ALA A 535 -24.72 -15.68 -11.90
N SER A 536 -25.70 -16.06 -12.73
CA SER A 536 -26.29 -15.15 -13.73
C SER A 536 -27.09 -14.01 -13.11
N GLU A 537 -27.47 -14.12 -11.84
CA GLU A 537 -28.05 -13.04 -11.05
C GLU A 537 -27.19 -12.84 -9.80
N VAL A 538 -26.75 -11.61 -9.56
CA VAL A 538 -25.93 -11.23 -8.41
C VAL A 538 -26.71 -10.22 -7.58
N ALA A 539 -27.24 -10.67 -6.44
CA ALA A 539 -27.83 -9.79 -5.45
C ALA A 539 -26.73 -9.13 -4.62
N VAL A 540 -26.63 -7.81 -4.68
CA VAL A 540 -25.68 -7.00 -3.91
C VAL A 540 -26.40 -6.57 -2.62
N PRO A 541 -26.02 -7.12 -1.46
CA PRO A 541 -26.73 -6.88 -0.20
C PRO A 541 -26.39 -5.52 0.43
N ASP A 542 -25.34 -4.87 -0.06
CA ASP A 542 -24.79 -3.64 0.49
C ASP A 542 -25.41 -2.39 -0.13
N GLU A 543 -25.46 -1.32 0.66
CA GLU A 543 -25.80 0.00 0.17
C GLU A 543 -24.68 0.51 -0.73
N VAL A 544 -24.92 0.52 -2.04
CA VAL A 544 -24.00 1.06 -3.05
C VAL A 544 -24.56 2.35 -3.65
N PRO A 545 -23.71 3.29 -4.10
CA PRO A 545 -24.13 4.61 -4.56
C PRO A 545 -24.68 4.61 -6.00
N TYR A 546 -25.62 3.72 -6.30
CA TYR A 546 -26.32 3.61 -7.58
C TYR A 546 -27.56 4.50 -7.62
N LEU A 547 -27.76 5.25 -8.71
CA LEU A 547 -29.03 5.88 -9.06
C LEU A 547 -29.62 5.30 -10.35
N PRO A 548 -30.96 5.15 -10.46
CA PRO A 548 -31.59 4.76 -11.72
C PRO A 548 -31.18 5.67 -12.87
N GLY A 549 -30.53 5.09 -13.89
CA GLY A 549 -29.99 5.81 -15.04
C GLY A 549 -28.47 5.90 -15.07
N ASP A 550 -27.78 5.57 -13.96
CA ASP A 550 -26.36 5.29 -13.99
C ASP A 550 -26.08 4.07 -14.88
N ARG A 551 -24.91 4.05 -15.52
CA ARG A 551 -24.54 2.99 -16.45
C ARG A 551 -23.81 1.89 -15.69
N VAL A 552 -24.34 0.67 -15.78
CA VAL A 552 -23.72 -0.51 -15.16
C VAL A 552 -23.13 -1.43 -16.22
N THR A 553 -21.84 -1.72 -16.13
CA THR A 553 -21.10 -2.52 -17.11
C THR A 553 -20.21 -3.56 -16.43
N ALA A 554 -19.96 -4.67 -17.11
CA ALA A 554 -18.84 -5.54 -16.78
C ALA A 554 -17.52 -4.81 -17.10
N LEU A 555 -16.54 -4.95 -16.21
CA LEU A 555 -15.18 -4.42 -16.40
C LEU A 555 -14.21 -5.59 -16.51
N GLY A 556 -13.33 -5.52 -17.51
CA GLY A 556 -12.28 -6.50 -17.75
C GLY A 556 -12.75 -7.78 -18.46
N GLY A 557 -11.80 -8.68 -18.68
CA GLY A 557 -12.03 -9.94 -19.38
C GLY A 557 -12.46 -9.77 -20.85
N ALA A 558 -13.04 -10.83 -21.43
CA ALA A 558 -13.52 -10.87 -22.81
C ALA A 558 -14.86 -10.15 -23.01
N ALA A 559 -15.56 -9.79 -21.93
CA ALA A 559 -16.86 -9.14 -21.95
C ALA A 559 -16.81 -7.69 -21.43
N ASP A 560 -15.62 -7.09 -21.37
CA ASP A 560 -15.41 -5.70 -20.95
C ASP A 560 -16.37 -4.73 -21.66
N GLY A 561 -16.94 -3.80 -20.88
CA GLY A 561 -17.89 -2.80 -21.36
C GLY A 561 -19.30 -3.32 -21.65
N THR A 562 -19.59 -4.61 -21.44
CA THR A 562 -20.94 -5.16 -21.64
C THR A 562 -21.90 -4.55 -20.63
N ALA A 563 -22.97 -3.91 -21.11
CA ALA A 563 -24.02 -3.35 -20.26
C ALA A 563 -24.78 -4.47 -19.53
N LEU A 564 -25.06 -4.24 -18.25
CA LEU A 564 -25.74 -5.21 -17.39
C LEU A 564 -27.17 -4.78 -17.11
N GLY A 565 -28.07 -5.75 -16.99
CA GLY A 565 -29.42 -5.50 -16.48
C GLY A 565 -29.35 -5.19 -14.99
N VAL A 566 -30.17 -4.24 -14.54
CA VAL A 566 -30.21 -3.82 -13.13
C VAL A 566 -31.65 -3.83 -12.65
N ARG A 567 -31.93 -4.67 -11.64
CA ARG A 567 -33.16 -4.60 -10.86
C ARG A 567 -32.87 -3.85 -9.56
N TRP A 568 -33.51 -2.71 -9.38
CA TRP A 568 -33.33 -1.86 -8.21
C TRP A 568 -34.67 -1.60 -7.53
N GLN A 569 -34.73 -1.80 -6.22
CA GLN A 569 -35.94 -1.63 -5.40
C GLN A 569 -35.77 -0.57 -4.28
N GLY A 570 -34.63 0.12 -4.26
CA GLY A 570 -34.24 1.08 -3.23
C GLY A 570 -32.79 0.89 -2.77
N LEU A 571 -32.32 1.75 -1.85
CA LEU A 571 -30.98 1.62 -1.25
C LEU A 571 -30.75 0.21 -0.68
N GLY A 572 -29.60 -0.39 -1.00
CA GLY A 572 -29.23 -1.73 -0.49
C GLY A 572 -29.98 -2.91 -1.12
N THR A 573 -30.68 -2.71 -2.24
CA THR A 573 -31.47 -3.76 -2.91
C THR A 573 -31.20 -3.82 -4.42
N LEU A 574 -29.91 -3.86 -4.78
CA LEU A 574 -29.45 -3.92 -6.17
C LEU A 574 -29.21 -5.37 -6.60
N THR A 575 -29.86 -5.81 -7.69
CA THR A 575 -29.55 -7.08 -8.35
C THR A 575 -29.02 -6.82 -9.75
N LEU A 576 -27.85 -7.38 -10.05
CA LEU A 576 -27.25 -7.37 -11.37
C LEU A 576 -27.68 -8.62 -12.15
N GLU A 577 -28.04 -8.44 -13.42
CA GLU A 577 -28.35 -9.52 -14.35
C GLU A 577 -27.19 -9.68 -15.34
N LEU A 578 -26.51 -10.82 -15.27
CA LEU A 578 -25.28 -11.10 -15.97
C LEU A 578 -25.58 -12.02 -17.15
N PRO A 579 -25.36 -11.58 -18.40
CA PRO A 579 -25.32 -12.46 -19.54
C PRO A 579 -24.30 -13.58 -19.33
N GLN A 580 -24.56 -14.76 -19.90
CA GLN A 580 -23.63 -15.88 -19.79
C GLN A 580 -22.22 -15.54 -20.31
N SER A 581 -22.12 -14.67 -21.32
CA SER A 581 -20.84 -14.15 -21.83
C SER A 581 -20.04 -13.36 -20.81
N VAL A 582 -20.68 -12.70 -19.84
CA VAL A 582 -20.00 -11.99 -18.73
C VAL A 582 -19.56 -13.00 -17.68
N VAL A 583 -20.41 -13.97 -17.33
CA VAL A 583 -20.08 -15.03 -16.37
C VAL A 583 -18.89 -15.87 -16.83
N ASP A 584 -18.82 -16.19 -18.13
CA ASP A 584 -17.71 -16.94 -18.75
C ASP A 584 -16.54 -16.05 -19.22
N GLY A 585 -16.75 -14.73 -19.25
CA GLY A 585 -15.85 -13.78 -19.88
C GLY A 585 -14.63 -13.41 -19.05
N ASP A 586 -14.58 -13.80 -17.78
CA ASP A 586 -13.52 -13.40 -16.86
C ASP A 586 -13.12 -14.52 -15.89
N ARG A 587 -12.17 -14.23 -15.00
CA ARG A 587 -11.58 -15.19 -14.06
C ARG A 587 -11.18 -14.51 -12.75
N TYR A 588 -11.08 -15.32 -11.70
CA TYR A 588 -10.68 -14.95 -10.32
C TYR A 588 -11.65 -14.02 -9.62
N VAL A 589 -11.86 -12.80 -10.15
CA VAL A 589 -12.71 -11.76 -9.59
C VAL A 589 -13.40 -11.05 -10.74
N TRP A 590 -14.73 -11.05 -10.74
CA TRP A 590 -15.53 -10.33 -11.72
C TRP A 590 -15.78 -8.93 -11.20
N THR A 591 -15.56 -7.91 -12.01
CA THR A 591 -15.76 -6.52 -11.59
C THR A 591 -16.89 -5.87 -12.37
N PHE A 592 -17.76 -5.16 -11.67
CA PHE A 592 -18.88 -4.42 -12.23
C PHE A 592 -18.73 -2.94 -11.92
N LYS A 593 -18.73 -2.11 -12.96
CA LYS A 593 -18.62 -0.66 -12.86
C LYS A 593 -19.99 -0.03 -12.87
N ILE A 594 -20.26 0.80 -11.88
CA ILE A 594 -21.35 1.79 -11.88
C ILE A 594 -20.71 3.13 -12.22
N GLU A 595 -20.89 3.59 -13.45
CA GLU A 595 -20.46 4.92 -13.90
C GLU A 595 -21.52 5.95 -13.50
N TYR A 596 -21.09 7.01 -12.82
CA TYR A 596 -21.99 8.08 -12.39
C TYR A 596 -22.35 8.96 -13.59
N VAL A 597 -23.58 8.81 -14.09
CA VAL A 597 -24.07 9.59 -15.24
C VAL A 597 -24.84 10.84 -14.78
N LEU A 598 -25.53 10.74 -13.63
CA LEU A 598 -26.51 11.72 -13.14
C LEU A 598 -25.96 12.72 -12.11
#